data_AF-A0A9N8W8S0-F1
#
_entry.id   AF-A0A9N8W8S0-F1
#
_cell.length_a   1.000
_cell.length_b   1.000
_cell.length_c   1.000
_cell.angle_alpha   90.00
_cell.angle_beta   90.00
_cell.angle_gamma   90.00
#
_symmetry.space_group_name_H-M   'P 1'
#
loop_
_entity.id
_entity.type
_entity.pdbx_description
1 polymer ?
#
loop_
_entity_poly.entity_id
_entity_poly.type
_entity_poly.pdbx_seq_one_letter_code
_entity_poly.pdbx_strand_id
1 'polypeptide(L)'
;MSSNKNVVTIGIGGASCSGKSVTRLLQKILPNCTILYQDDFFKPEEQIPINSITNLANWDSPEAIDFDAFKDFIHQLHRTGQFLESFESKEENVYNKRENDENDKNELGLSVKDADRDVLKKRREERKGYVTREGYWIDPPNYFDDVVWPEYVKYNNNHLLKEINELT
;
A
#
# COMPACT_ATOMS: atom_id res chain seq x y z
N MET A 1 1.25 1.79 36.61
CA MET A 1 1.44 0.49 35.92
C MET A 1 1.07 0.70 34.46
N SER A 2 2.05 0.68 33.56
CA SER A 2 1.76 0.72 32.11
C SER A 2 1.11 -0.62 31.74
N SER A 3 -0.16 -0.61 31.36
CA SER A 3 -0.85 -1.80 30.87
C SER A 3 -0.11 -2.30 29.64
N ASN A 4 0.37 -3.55 29.66
CA ASN A 4 1.01 -4.16 28.51
C ASN A 4 -0.01 -4.21 27.36
N LYS A 5 0.14 -3.35 26.36
CA LYS A 5 -0.80 -3.27 25.23
C LYS A 5 -0.42 -4.36 24.24
N ASN A 6 -1.25 -5.39 24.14
CA ASN A 6 -1.10 -6.39 23.09
C ASN A 6 -1.51 -5.78 21.75
N VAL A 7 -0.52 -5.61 20.86
CA VAL A 7 -0.78 -5.20 19.47
C VAL A 7 -1.08 -6.43 18.63
N VAL A 8 -2.20 -6.39 17.90
CA VAL A 8 -2.55 -7.38 16.89
C VAL A 8 -2.43 -6.71 15.52
N THR A 9 -1.58 -7.27 14.66
CA THR A 9 -1.36 -6.78 13.29
C THR A 9 -2.12 -7.65 12.31
N ILE A 10 -2.92 -7.04 11.43
CA ILE A 10 -3.68 -7.72 10.38
C ILE A 10 -3.17 -7.20 9.04
N GLY A 11 -2.56 -8.08 8.24
CA GLY A 11 -2.13 -7.76 6.88
C GLY A 11 -3.28 -7.84 5.89
N ILE A 12 -3.49 -6.78 5.09
CA ILE A 12 -4.49 -6.75 4.01
C ILE A 12 -3.76 -6.54 2.68
N GLY A 13 -3.57 -7.63 1.94
CA GLY A 13 -2.94 -7.64 0.61
C GLY A 13 -3.95 -7.62 -0.53
N GLY A 14 -3.44 -7.56 -1.76
CA GLY A 14 -4.24 -7.63 -2.99
C GLY A 14 -3.71 -6.71 -4.09
N ALA A 15 -4.20 -6.90 -5.31
CA ALA A 15 -3.76 -6.16 -6.50
C ALA A 15 -3.88 -4.62 -6.32
N SER A 16 -3.10 -3.86 -7.09
CA SER A 16 -3.28 -2.41 -7.16
C SER A 16 -4.71 -2.09 -7.59
N CYS A 17 -5.36 -1.11 -6.93
CA CYS A 17 -6.77 -0.73 -7.17
C CYS A 17 -7.85 -1.77 -6.83
N SER A 18 -7.54 -2.80 -6.02
CA SER A 18 -8.50 -3.83 -5.59
C SER A 18 -9.42 -3.45 -4.41
N GLY A 19 -9.32 -2.23 -3.87
CA GLY A 19 -10.17 -1.79 -2.75
C GLY A 19 -9.64 -2.07 -1.35
N LYS A 20 -8.32 -2.26 -1.19
CA LYS A 20 -7.65 -2.40 0.13
C LYS A 20 -7.98 -1.30 1.13
N SER A 21 -8.35 -0.11 0.65
CA SER A 21 -8.81 1.04 1.45
C SER A 21 -10.07 0.76 2.28
N VAL A 22 -10.69 -0.44 2.16
CA VAL A 22 -11.66 -0.98 3.12
C VAL A 22 -11.15 -0.93 4.57
N THR A 23 -9.83 -0.92 4.77
CA THR A 23 -9.19 -0.67 6.07
C THR A 23 -9.70 0.57 6.77
N ARG A 24 -10.04 1.65 6.05
CA ARG A 24 -10.61 2.88 6.64
C ARG A 24 -11.99 2.65 7.24
N LEU A 25 -12.80 1.75 6.67
CA LEU A 25 -14.07 1.36 7.27
C LEU A 25 -13.85 0.56 8.56
N LEU A 26 -12.88 -0.36 8.55
CA LEU A 26 -12.50 -1.10 9.75
C LEU A 26 -12.01 -0.17 10.87
N GLN A 27 -11.21 0.85 10.53
CA GLN A 27 -10.74 1.85 11.49
C GLN A 27 -11.90 2.65 12.11
N LYS A 28 -12.96 2.96 11.35
CA LYS A 28 -14.15 3.65 11.85
C LYS A 28 -15.01 2.76 12.77
N ILE A 29 -14.94 1.43 12.62
CA ILE A 29 -15.77 0.47 13.37
C ILE A 29 -15.05 -0.06 14.62
N LEU A 30 -13.74 -0.31 14.52
CA LEU A 30 -12.95 -0.95 15.57
C LEU A 30 -12.33 0.10 16.51
N PRO A 31 -12.48 -0.03 17.84
CA PRO A 31 -11.81 0.85 18.78
C PRO A 31 -10.30 0.61 18.76
N ASN A 32 -9.51 1.68 18.90
CA ASN A 32 -8.04 1.63 18.94
C ASN A 32 -7.41 0.95 17.70
N CYS A 33 -7.98 1.17 16.52
CA CYS A 33 -7.46 0.70 15.25
C CYS A 33 -6.65 1.80 14.56
N THR A 34 -5.44 1.49 14.14
CA THR A 34 -4.57 2.35 13.32
C THR A 34 -4.20 1.63 12.03
N ILE A 35 -3.94 2.41 10.98
CA ILE A 35 -3.56 1.89 9.67
C ILE A 35 -2.09 2.25 9.43
N LEU A 36 -1.31 1.26 9.03
CA LEU A 36 0.04 1.44 8.52
C LEU A 36 0.01 1.10 7.02
N TYR A 37 0.43 2.03 6.17
CA TYR A 37 0.47 1.81 4.73
C TYR A 37 1.86 1.32 4.32
N GLN A 38 1.91 0.25 3.52
CA GLN A 38 3.18 -0.24 2.97
C GLN A 38 3.85 0.82 2.06
N ASP A 39 3.05 1.60 1.34
CA ASP A 39 3.50 2.65 0.42
C ASP A 39 4.27 3.78 1.14
N ASP A 40 4.10 3.96 2.46
CA ASP A 40 4.93 4.90 3.24
C ASP A 40 6.41 4.49 3.28
N PHE A 41 6.71 3.23 2.97
CA PHE A 41 8.05 2.63 2.98
C PHE A 41 8.64 2.45 1.58
N PHE A 42 8.09 3.12 0.56
CA PHE A 42 8.79 3.22 -0.73
C PHE A 42 10.17 3.87 -0.56
N LYS A 43 11.15 3.32 -1.28
CA LYS A 43 12.49 3.89 -1.41
C LYS A 43 12.45 5.23 -2.18
N PRO A 44 13.50 6.06 -2.06
CA PRO A 44 13.66 7.24 -2.91
C PRO A 44 13.61 6.89 -4.40
N GLU A 45 13.18 7.83 -5.26
CA GLU A 45 12.97 7.58 -6.70
C GLU A 45 14.25 7.05 -7.38
N GLU A 46 15.43 7.52 -6.97
CA GLU A 46 16.71 7.07 -7.55
C GLU A 46 17.07 5.61 -7.22
N GLN A 47 16.42 5.03 -6.21
CA GLN A 47 16.62 3.65 -5.77
C GLN A 47 15.51 2.71 -6.24
N ILE A 48 14.51 3.23 -6.96
CA ILE A 48 13.44 2.41 -7.52
C ILE A 48 14.03 1.55 -8.65
N PRO A 49 13.79 0.23 -8.64
CA PRO A 49 14.33 -0.66 -9.67
C PRO A 49 13.77 -0.26 -11.04
N ILE A 50 14.58 -0.38 -12.08
CA ILE A 50 14.13 -0.20 -13.46
C ILE A 50 13.76 -1.57 -14.04
N ASN A 51 12.58 -1.68 -14.65
CA ASN A 51 12.17 -2.87 -15.38
C ASN A 51 13.09 -3.08 -16.59
N SER A 52 13.74 -4.23 -16.68
CA SER A 52 14.76 -4.51 -17.70
C SER A 52 14.23 -4.63 -19.13
N ILE A 53 12.92 -4.83 -19.31
CA ILE A 53 12.28 -4.97 -20.62
C ILE A 53 11.75 -3.61 -21.09
N THR A 54 11.04 -2.90 -20.21
CA THR A 54 10.32 -1.66 -20.58
C THR A 54 11.16 -0.41 -20.32
N ASN A 55 12.24 -0.54 -19.55
CA ASN A 55 13.09 0.56 -19.10
C ASN A 55 12.32 1.63 -18.28
N LEU A 56 11.23 1.22 -17.62
CA LEU A 56 10.40 2.07 -16.77
C LEU A 56 10.72 1.80 -15.29
N ALA A 57 10.58 2.83 -14.44
CA ALA A 57 10.66 2.67 -13.00
C ALA A 57 9.59 1.67 -12.52
N ASN A 58 9.97 0.69 -11.72
CA ASN A 58 9.13 -0.42 -11.31
C ASN A 58 8.72 -0.29 -9.84
N TRP A 59 7.67 0.48 -9.61
CA TRP A 59 7.10 0.72 -8.28
C TRP A 59 6.32 -0.49 -7.74
N ASP A 60 5.91 -1.42 -8.60
CA ASP A 60 5.09 -2.58 -8.22
C ASP A 60 5.94 -3.83 -7.88
N SER A 61 7.26 -3.67 -7.71
CA SER A 61 8.19 -4.73 -7.28
C SER A 61 8.52 -4.65 -5.78
N PRO A 62 8.71 -5.77 -5.05
CA PRO A 62 9.17 -5.79 -3.65
C PRO A 62 10.44 -4.98 -3.41
N GLU A 63 11.37 -4.95 -4.36
CA GLU A 63 12.62 -4.21 -4.24
C GLU A 63 12.44 -2.69 -4.19
N ALA A 64 11.28 -2.17 -4.59
CA ALA A 64 10.91 -0.77 -4.45
C ALA A 64 10.62 -0.38 -2.98
N ILE A 65 10.39 -1.36 -2.11
CA ILE A 65 10.04 -1.17 -0.71
C ILE A 65 11.27 -1.33 0.19
N ASP A 66 11.41 -0.44 1.17
CA ASP A 66 12.34 -0.59 2.28
C ASP A 66 11.74 -1.52 3.35
N PHE A 67 11.87 -2.83 3.10
CA PHE A 67 11.35 -3.85 4.02
C PHE A 67 12.04 -3.87 5.38
N ASP A 68 13.30 -3.43 5.47
CA ASP A 68 13.99 -3.37 6.75
C ASP A 68 13.39 -2.27 7.62
N ALA A 69 13.19 -1.06 7.08
CA ALA A 69 12.47 0.01 7.77
C ALA A 69 11.04 -0.40 8.13
N PHE A 70 10.33 -1.10 7.23
CA PHE A 70 8.97 -1.57 7.49
C PHE A 70 8.90 -2.58 8.64
N LYS A 71 9.78 -3.59 8.66
CA LYS A 71 9.87 -4.58 9.74
C LYS A 71 10.23 -3.93 11.07
N ASP A 72 11.21 -3.03 11.06
CA ASP A 72 11.64 -2.32 12.27
C ASP A 72 10.51 -1.46 12.85
N PHE A 73 9.70 -0.84 11.99
CA PHE A 73 8.51 -0.10 12.41
C PHE A 73 7.47 -1.01 13.08
N ILE A 74 7.16 -2.16 12.47
CA ILE A 74 6.23 -3.14 13.05
C ILE A 74 6.76 -3.65 14.41
N HIS A 75 8.04 -3.98 14.51
CA HIS A 75 8.65 -4.41 15.77
C HIS A 75 8.57 -3.32 16.85
N GLN A 76 8.84 -2.07 16.48
CA GLN A 76 8.70 -0.93 17.39
C GLN A 76 7.24 -0.76 17.85
N LEU A 77 6.27 -0.92 16.94
CA LEU A 77 4.86 -0.83 17.25
C LEU A 77 4.43 -1.93 18.24
N HIS A 78 4.84 -3.18 18.01
CA HIS A 78 4.56 -4.28 18.94
C HIS A 78 5.23 -4.09 20.32
N ARG A 79 6.39 -3.43 20.39
CA ARG A 79 7.09 -3.15 21.65
C ARG A 79 6.46 -2.01 22.45
N THR A 80 5.98 -0.97 21.78
CA THR A 80 5.53 0.27 22.43
C THR A 80 4.01 0.42 22.50
N GLY A 81 3.29 -0.29 21.62
CA GLY A 81 1.85 -0.15 21.43
C GLY A 81 1.44 1.16 20.74
N GLN A 82 2.40 1.92 20.18
CA GLN A 82 2.16 3.23 19.59
C GLN A 82 3.06 3.48 18.37
N PHE A 83 2.55 4.27 17.42
CA PHE A 83 3.36 4.77 16.32
C PHE A 83 4.45 5.71 16.86
N LEU A 84 5.59 5.77 16.19
CA LEU A 84 6.61 6.77 16.50
C LEU A 84 6.03 8.18 16.34
N GLU A 85 6.27 9.07 17.31
CA GLU A 85 5.77 10.46 17.25
C GLU A 85 6.28 11.21 16.00
N SER A 86 7.47 10.85 15.53
CA SER A 86 8.08 11.44 14.33
C SER A 86 7.62 10.82 13.01
N PHE A 87 6.75 9.80 13.04
CA PHE A 87 6.30 9.13 11.83
C PHE A 87 5.16 9.91 11.19
N GLU A 88 5.38 10.34 9.95
CA GLU A 88 4.38 11.02 9.13
C GLU A 88 4.00 10.13 7.95
N SER A 89 2.75 9.65 7.93
CA SER A 89 2.22 8.87 6.81
C SER A 89 1.84 9.79 5.66
N LYS A 90 2.43 9.55 4.49
CA LYS A 90 2.12 10.27 3.25
C LYS A 90 0.77 9.84 2.72
N GLU A 91 0.50 8.54 2.78
CA GLU A 91 -0.77 7.99 2.33
C GLU A 91 -1.93 8.53 3.17
N GLU A 92 -1.81 8.56 4.49
CA GLU A 92 -2.86 9.11 5.36
C GLU A 92 -3.12 10.59 5.05
N ASN A 93 -2.06 11.36 4.76
CA ASN A 93 -2.20 12.76 4.33
C ASN A 93 -2.94 12.90 2.99
N VAL A 94 -2.66 12.02 2.01
CA VAL A 94 -3.36 12.01 0.73
C VAL A 94 -4.85 11.71 0.93
N TYR A 95 -5.20 10.71 1.73
CA TYR A 95 -6.60 10.38 2.02
C TYR A 95 -7.32 11.50 2.75
N ASN A 96 -6.71 12.08 3.78
CA ASN A 96 -7.31 13.18 4.52
C ASN A 96 -7.53 14.41 3.63
N LYS A 97 -6.65 14.67 2.66
CA LYS A 97 -6.87 15.72 1.68
C LYS A 97 -8.07 15.43 0.78
N ARG A 98 -8.28 14.18 0.36
CA ARG A 98 -9.43 13.75 -0.46
C ARG A 98 -10.75 13.78 0.32
N GLU A 99 -10.77 13.30 1.57
CA GLU A 99 -11.99 13.31 2.41
C GLU A 99 -12.49 14.74 2.69
N ASN A 100 -11.58 15.71 2.73
CA ASN A 100 -11.88 17.13 2.87
C ASN A 100 -12.24 17.83 1.54
N ASP A 101 -12.03 17.21 0.39
CA ASP A 101 -12.49 17.73 -0.90
C ASP A 101 -13.97 17.37 -1.08
N GLU A 102 -14.84 18.37 -1.00
CA GLU A 102 -16.29 18.17 -1.08
C GLU A 102 -16.75 17.52 -2.39
N ASN A 103 -15.92 17.58 -3.44
CA ASN A 103 -16.21 16.97 -4.74
C ASN A 103 -15.84 15.47 -4.82
N ASP A 104 -15.10 14.93 -3.84
CA ASP A 104 -14.55 13.57 -3.86
C ASP A 104 -15.28 12.59 -2.90
N LYS A 105 -16.40 13.02 -2.30
CA LYS A 105 -17.16 12.25 -1.29
C LYS A 105 -17.84 10.97 -1.81
N ASN A 106 -17.73 10.64 -3.10
CA ASN A 106 -18.51 9.58 -3.75
C ASN A 106 -17.74 8.26 -4.00
N GLU A 107 -16.46 8.14 -3.64
CA GLU A 107 -15.68 6.91 -3.86
C GLU A 107 -15.73 5.89 -2.71
N LEU A 108 -16.91 5.59 -2.16
CA LEU A 108 -17.10 4.40 -1.30
C LEU A 108 -17.47 3.17 -2.16
N GLY A 109 -16.61 2.83 -3.11
CA GLY A 109 -16.72 1.63 -3.92
C GLY A 109 -16.14 0.42 -3.17
N LEU A 110 -16.95 -0.23 -2.31
CA LEU A 110 -16.56 -1.48 -1.68
C LEU A 110 -16.62 -2.63 -2.69
N SER A 111 -15.47 -3.07 -3.19
CA SER A 111 -15.36 -4.32 -3.94
C SER A 111 -14.06 -5.03 -3.60
N VAL A 112 -14.04 -5.71 -2.44
CA VAL A 112 -13.01 -6.70 -2.10
C VAL A 112 -13.45 -8.04 -2.71
N LYS A 113 -13.28 -8.16 -4.02
CA LYS A 113 -13.24 -9.43 -4.75
C LYS A 113 -12.04 -9.36 -5.67
N ASP A 114 -11.49 -10.49 -6.06
CA ASP A 114 -10.52 -10.59 -7.16
C ASP A 114 -11.10 -9.82 -8.35
N ALA A 115 -10.67 -8.57 -8.49
CA ALA A 115 -11.25 -7.67 -9.47
C ALA A 115 -10.67 -8.05 -10.81
N ASP A 116 -11.54 -8.15 -11.80
CA ASP A 116 -11.15 -8.48 -13.17
C ASP A 116 -10.02 -7.55 -13.64
N ARG A 117 -9.06 -8.10 -14.37
CA ARG A 117 -7.88 -7.37 -14.87
C ARG A 117 -8.28 -6.06 -15.54
N ASP A 118 -9.33 -6.06 -16.35
CA ASP A 118 -9.74 -4.88 -17.11
C ASP A 118 -10.35 -3.81 -16.19
N VAL A 119 -11.02 -4.24 -15.11
CA VAL A 119 -11.50 -3.34 -14.05
C VAL A 119 -10.31 -2.72 -13.30
N LEU A 120 -9.30 -3.53 -12.96
CA LEU A 120 -8.09 -3.04 -12.29
C LEU A 120 -7.29 -2.08 -13.18
N LYS A 121 -7.16 -2.40 -14.47
CA LYS A 121 -6.53 -1.56 -15.48
C LYS A 121 -7.21 -0.21 -15.55
N LYS A 122 -8.53 -0.20 -15.76
CA LYS A 122 -9.33 1.03 -15.84
C LYS A 122 -9.13 1.90 -14.59
N ARG A 123 -9.25 1.31 -13.40
CA ARG A 123 -9.06 2.05 -12.13
C ARG A 123 -7.64 2.58 -11.96
N ARG A 124 -6.62 1.86 -12.43
CA ARG A 124 -5.23 2.32 -12.39
C ARG A 124 -5.02 3.49 -13.34
N GLU A 125 -5.51 3.40 -14.57
CA GLU A 125 -5.37 4.44 -15.60
C GLU A 125 -6.16 5.72 -15.24
N GLU A 126 -7.27 5.61 -14.50
CA GLU A 126 -8.04 6.74 -13.99
C GLU A 126 -7.38 7.42 -12.77
N ARG A 127 -6.35 6.82 -12.18
CA ARG A 127 -5.68 7.37 -11.00
C ARG A 127 -4.83 8.58 -11.39
N LYS A 128 -4.98 9.68 -10.63
CA LYS A 128 -4.28 10.94 -10.90
C LYS A 128 -2.74 10.85 -10.78
N GLY A 129 -2.22 9.86 -10.04
CA GLY A 129 -0.79 9.67 -9.74
C GLY A 129 -0.52 9.42 -8.25
N TYR A 130 0.75 9.36 -7.88
CA TYR A 130 1.27 9.02 -6.54
C TYR A 130 2.15 10.12 -5.99
N VAL A 131 2.06 10.35 -4.68
CA VAL A 131 3.01 11.23 -3.99
C VAL A 131 4.27 10.42 -3.69
N THR A 132 5.42 10.85 -4.21
CA THR A 132 6.71 10.22 -3.93
C THR A 132 7.45 10.99 -2.83
N ARG A 133 8.69 10.59 -2.50
CA ARG A 133 9.54 11.38 -1.61
C ARG A 133 9.93 12.72 -2.24
N GLU A 134 10.28 12.70 -3.53
CA GLU A 134 10.77 13.90 -4.24
C GLU A 134 9.68 14.68 -4.99
N GLY A 135 8.46 14.16 -5.14
CA GLY A 135 7.41 14.87 -5.87
C GLY A 135 6.17 14.05 -6.16
N TYR A 136 5.81 13.96 -7.44
CA TYR A 136 4.59 13.33 -7.91
C TYR A 136 4.87 12.44 -9.12
N TRP A 137 4.54 11.15 -9.01
CA TRP A 137 4.70 10.17 -10.07
C TRP A 137 3.37 9.93 -10.79
N ILE A 138 3.41 9.90 -12.11
CA ILE A 138 2.26 9.55 -12.96
C ILE A 138 2.69 8.38 -13.83
N ASP A 139 1.86 7.35 -13.86
CA ASP A 139 2.09 6.19 -14.72
C ASP A 139 2.25 6.65 -16.18
N PRO A 140 3.35 6.27 -16.86
CA PRO A 140 3.49 6.52 -18.29
C PRO A 140 2.43 5.73 -19.09
N PRO A 141 2.19 6.09 -20.36
CA PRO A 141 1.28 5.34 -21.21
C PRO A 141 1.58 3.83 -21.18
N ASN A 142 0.55 3.01 -21.05
CA ASN A 142 0.60 1.55 -21.03
C ASN A 142 1.32 0.91 -19.81
N TYR A 143 1.70 1.68 -18.79
CA TYR A 143 2.40 1.19 -17.59
C TYR A 143 1.72 0.00 -16.89
N PHE A 144 0.37 -0.03 -16.89
CA PHE A 144 -0.35 -1.14 -16.28
C PHE A 144 -0.05 -2.48 -16.95
N ASP A 145 -0.05 -2.52 -18.27
CA ASP A 145 0.19 -3.74 -19.04
C ASP A 145 1.67 -4.10 -19.08
N ASP A 146 2.52 -3.09 -19.11
CA ASP A 146 3.96 -3.24 -19.27
C ASP A 146 4.68 -3.56 -17.96
N VAL A 147 4.16 -3.11 -16.81
CA VAL A 147 4.81 -3.23 -15.49
C VAL A 147 3.87 -3.79 -14.43
N VAL A 148 2.76 -3.10 -14.13
CA VAL A 148 1.91 -3.41 -12.95
C VAL A 148 1.37 -4.83 -12.99
N TRP A 149 0.75 -5.23 -14.10
CA TRP A 149 0.10 -6.53 -14.22
C TRP A 149 1.10 -7.69 -14.27
N PRO A 150 2.19 -7.62 -15.06
CA PRO A 150 3.24 -8.64 -15.02
C PRO A 150 3.84 -8.85 -13.62
N GLU A 151 4.14 -7.77 -12.87
CA GLU A 151 4.68 -7.89 -11.51
C GLU A 151 3.65 -8.48 -10.54
N TYR A 152 2.37 -8.05 -10.63
CA TYR A 152 1.31 -8.66 -9.84
C TYR A 152 1.20 -10.17 -10.07
N VAL A 153 1.18 -10.62 -11.34
CA VAL A 153 1.13 -12.04 -11.70
C VAL A 153 2.35 -12.79 -11.17
N LYS A 154 3.54 -12.20 -11.29
CA LYS A 154 4.81 -12.79 -10.84
C LYS A 154 4.84 -13.06 -9.34
N TYR A 155 4.41 -12.11 -8.51
CA TYR A 155 4.48 -12.23 -7.05
C TYR A 155 3.25 -12.86 -6.41
N ASN A 156 2.05 -12.66 -6.98
CA ASN A 156 0.82 -13.25 -6.45
C ASN A 156 0.72 -14.76 -6.72
N ASN A 157 1.29 -15.25 -7.83
CA ASN A 157 1.30 -16.69 -8.12
C ASN A 157 2.34 -17.48 -7.30
N ASN A 158 3.31 -16.81 -6.67
CA ASN A 158 4.47 -17.50 -6.10
C ASN A 158 4.59 -17.44 -4.56
N HIS A 159 4.09 -16.42 -3.84
CA HIS A 159 4.62 -16.22 -2.46
C HIS A 159 3.63 -15.94 -1.31
N LEU A 160 2.47 -15.33 -1.48
CA LEU A 160 1.76 -14.77 -0.30
C LEU A 160 1.06 -15.79 0.63
N LEU A 161 0.76 -17.01 0.19
CA LEU A 161 0.10 -18.03 1.05
C LEU A 161 1.04 -19.11 1.60
N LYS A 162 2.31 -19.13 1.19
CA LYS A 162 3.26 -20.14 1.68
C LYS A 162 3.98 -19.72 2.95
N GLU A 163 4.38 -18.45 3.06
CA GLU A 163 5.23 -17.96 4.16
C GLU A 163 4.47 -17.70 5.48
N ILE A 164 3.16 -17.42 5.44
CA ILE A 164 2.37 -17.22 6.67
C ILE A 164 2.19 -18.53 7.46
N ASN A 165 2.23 -19.69 6.77
CA ASN A 165 2.19 -21.00 7.44
C ASN A 165 3.52 -21.39 8.10
N GLU A 166 4.61 -20.64 7.87
CA GLU A 166 5.92 -20.89 8.47
C GLU A 166 6.17 -20.02 9.73
N LEU A 167 5.25 -19.08 10.03
CA LEU A 167 5.31 -18.19 11.19
C LEU A 167 4.29 -18.54 12.30
N THR A 168 3.62 -19.69 12.20
CA THR A 168 2.73 -20.28 13.22
C THR A 168 3.18 -21.67 13.61
#